data_AF-A0A915V8P8-F1
#
_entry.id   AF-A0A915V8P8-F1
#
_cell.length_a   1.000
_cell.length_b   1.000
_cell.length_c   1.000
_cell.angle_alpha   90.00
_cell.angle_beta   90.00
_cell.angle_gamma   90.00
#
_symmetry.space_group_name_H-M   'P 1'
#
loop_
_entity.id
_entity.type
_entity.pdbx_description
1 polymer ?
#
loop_
_entity_poly.entity_id
_entity_poly.type
_entity_poly.pdbx_seq_one_letter_code
_entity_poly.pdbx_strand_id
1 'polypeptide(L)'
;MNLGRLIEQKLKEAHESGKFDNLPRKGRLDLSEDDGVPEDERLAMHLLKSNDFLPAWIEEDKALRDKLAAARGALYRAYAWRRRRLAQAGSAGERNRIEREWDRARAKFERDVEEINRDIFHFNLRAPSAAVHRLPLRLQEEYARLERVANDG
;
A
#
# COMPACT_ATOMS: atom_id res chain seq x y z
N MET A 1 -12.08 -9.70 17.54
CA MET A 1 -12.88 -8.46 17.51
C MET A 1 -13.34 -8.22 16.09
N ASN A 2 -14.62 -7.91 15.90
CA ASN A 2 -15.23 -7.69 14.58
C ASN A 2 -15.10 -6.19 14.23
N LEU A 3 -14.65 -5.88 13.01
CA LEU A 3 -14.39 -4.52 12.53
C LEU A 3 -15.65 -3.64 12.63
N GLY A 4 -16.83 -4.21 12.35
CA GLY A 4 -18.13 -3.55 12.48
C GLY A 4 -18.40 -2.99 13.88
N ARG A 5 -18.12 -3.74 14.95
CA ARG A 5 -18.30 -3.23 16.33
C ARG A 5 -17.37 -2.06 16.66
N LEU A 6 -16.16 -2.07 16.12
CA LEU A 6 -15.19 -1.00 16.36
C LEU A 6 -15.56 0.27 15.61
N ILE A 7 -16.08 0.11 14.40
CA ILE A 7 -16.67 1.19 13.61
C ILE A 7 -17.89 1.77 14.33
N GLU A 8 -18.80 0.93 14.84
CA GLU A 8 -19.97 1.37 15.63
C GLU A 8 -19.54 2.17 16.87
N GLN A 9 -18.50 1.72 17.58
CA GLN A 9 -17.97 2.45 18.74
C GLN A 9 -17.36 3.80 18.33
N LYS A 10 -16.59 3.85 17.24
CA LYS A 10 -16.02 5.10 16.72
C LYS A 10 -17.09 6.05 16.18
N LEU A 11 -18.16 5.50 15.60
CA LEU A 11 -19.33 6.25 15.14
C LEU A 11 -20.05 6.89 16.33
N LYS A 12 -20.21 6.13 17.42
CA LYS A 12 -20.80 6.62 18.67
C LYS A 12 -19.95 7.72 19.30
N GLU A 13 -18.62 7.53 19.39
CA GLU A 13 -17.69 8.56 19.89
C GLU A 13 -17.70 9.85 19.04
N ALA A 14 -17.80 9.72 17.71
CA ALA A 14 -17.90 10.85 16.80
C ALA A 14 -19.26 11.57 16.90
N HIS A 15 -20.34 10.83 17.19
CA HIS A 15 -21.67 11.38 17.48
C HIS A 15 -21.71 12.13 18.81
N GLU A 16 -21.16 11.54 19.87
CA GLU A 16 -21.07 12.15 21.20
C GLU A 16 -20.18 13.41 21.22
N SER A 17 -19.19 13.49 20.32
CA SER A 17 -18.32 14.68 20.18
C SER A 17 -18.86 15.75 19.22
N GLY A 18 -20.10 15.62 18.71
CA GLY A 18 -20.73 16.62 17.86
C GLY A 18 -20.09 16.77 16.47
N LYS A 19 -19.22 15.84 16.06
CA LYS A 19 -18.51 15.93 14.77
C LYS A 19 -19.43 15.81 13.55
N PHE A 20 -20.64 15.25 13.74
CA PHE A 20 -21.67 15.14 12.70
C PHE A 20 -22.54 16.40 12.56
N ASP A 21 -22.45 17.37 13.48
CA ASP A 21 -23.35 18.53 13.49
C ASP A 21 -23.02 19.54 12.39
N ASN A 22 -21.82 19.48 11.81
CA ASN A 22 -21.30 20.45 10.85
C ASN A 22 -20.95 19.87 9.47
N LEU A 23 -21.60 18.76 9.09
CA LEU A 23 -21.33 18.11 7.80
C LEU A 23 -22.03 18.84 6.63
N PRO A 24 -21.30 19.19 5.56
CA PRO A 24 -21.84 20.00 4.46
C PRO A 24 -22.90 19.28 3.60
N ARG A 25 -23.19 17.99 3.83
CA ARG A 25 -24.23 17.22 3.12
C ARG A 25 -25.02 16.28 4.04
N LYS A 26 -25.75 16.85 5.02
CA LYS A 26 -26.78 16.14 5.80
C LYS A 26 -27.70 15.33 4.86
N GLY A 27 -27.69 14.00 4.97
CA GLY A 27 -28.80 13.15 4.54
C GLY A 27 -28.78 12.54 3.12
N ARG A 28 -27.67 12.49 2.39
CA ARG A 28 -27.58 11.68 1.14
C ARG A 28 -26.45 10.68 1.20
N LEU A 29 -26.80 9.42 1.47
CA LEU A 29 -25.93 8.26 1.33
C LEU A 29 -26.13 7.73 -0.09
N ASP A 30 -25.23 8.08 -1.00
CA ASP A 30 -25.22 7.53 -2.36
C ASP A 30 -24.35 6.27 -2.37
N LEU A 31 -24.99 5.10 -2.39
CA LEU A 31 -24.39 3.78 -2.15
C LEU A 31 -23.84 3.09 -3.42
N SER A 32 -23.77 3.78 -4.56
CA SER A 32 -23.87 3.11 -5.86
C SER A 32 -22.58 2.63 -6.53
N GLU A 33 -21.39 2.56 -5.89
CA GLU A 33 -20.14 2.29 -6.64
C GLU A 33 -19.06 1.37 -6.01
N ASP A 34 -19.36 0.47 -5.06
CA ASP A 34 -18.30 -0.41 -4.50
C ASP A 34 -18.66 -1.92 -4.51
N ASP A 35 -19.03 -2.46 -5.66
CA ASP A 35 -19.38 -3.88 -5.81
C ASP A 35 -18.24 -4.80 -5.31
N GLY A 36 -18.47 -5.49 -4.18
CA GLY A 36 -17.52 -6.45 -3.57
C GLY A 36 -17.10 -6.18 -2.12
N VAL A 37 -17.40 -5.01 -1.56
CA VAL A 37 -17.13 -4.69 -0.14
C VAL A 37 -18.32 -5.11 0.75
N PRO A 38 -18.12 -5.72 1.93
CA PRO A 38 -19.20 -5.96 2.90
C PRO A 38 -19.96 -4.69 3.28
N GLU A 39 -21.26 -4.78 3.56
CA GLU A 39 -22.15 -3.63 3.78
C GLU A 39 -21.74 -2.75 4.97
N ASP A 40 -21.20 -3.38 6.03
CA ASP A 40 -20.66 -2.74 7.22
C ASP A 40 -19.36 -1.96 6.93
N GLU A 41 -18.48 -2.52 6.10
CA GLU A 41 -17.24 -1.86 5.64
C GLU A 41 -17.54 -0.69 4.69
N ARG A 42 -18.55 -0.85 3.82
CA ARG A 42 -19.01 0.21 2.91
C ARG A 42 -19.60 1.39 3.66
N LEU A 43 -20.41 1.13 4.68
CA LEU A 43 -21.00 2.15 5.54
C LEU A 43 -19.91 2.92 6.30
N ALA A 44 -18.88 2.20 6.78
CA ALA A 44 -17.72 2.81 7.42
C ALA A 44 -16.96 3.73 6.44
N MET A 45 -16.65 3.25 5.24
CA MET A 45 -15.95 4.03 4.22
C MET A 45 -16.74 5.28 3.80
N HIS A 46 -18.06 5.20 3.70
CA HIS A 46 -18.92 6.34 3.37
C HIS A 46 -19.03 7.37 4.51
N LEU A 47 -19.16 6.91 5.76
CA LEU A 47 -19.19 7.81 6.92
C LEU A 47 -17.86 8.54 7.10
N LEU A 48 -16.75 7.90 6.72
CA LEU A 48 -15.42 8.52 6.72
C LEU A 48 -15.22 9.51 5.57
N LYS A 49 -15.68 9.15 4.35
CA LYS A 49 -15.65 10.06 3.18
C LYS A 49 -16.54 11.30 3.37
N SER A 50 -17.67 11.18 4.07
CA SER A 50 -18.63 12.28 4.26
C SER A 50 -18.22 13.31 5.31
N ASN A 51 -17.21 13.00 6.14
CA ASN A 51 -16.69 13.88 7.20
C ASN A 51 -15.46 14.72 6.83
N ASP A 52 -15.02 14.75 5.57
CA ASP A 52 -13.75 15.38 5.12
C ASP A 52 -12.49 14.92 5.88
N PHE A 53 -12.63 13.97 6.81
CA PHE A 53 -11.57 13.34 7.59
C PHE A 53 -11.57 11.85 7.25
N LEU A 54 -10.85 11.49 6.19
CA LEU A 54 -10.28 10.14 6.11
C LEU A 54 -9.53 9.92 7.43
N PRO A 55 -9.84 8.89 8.23
CA PRO A 55 -9.06 8.59 9.41
C PRO A 55 -7.60 8.49 8.99
N ALA A 56 -6.71 9.12 9.77
CA ALA A 56 -5.29 9.18 9.45
C ALA A 56 -4.70 7.82 9.04
N TRP A 57 -5.20 6.71 9.59
CA TRP A 57 -4.78 5.35 9.23
C TRP A 57 -5.11 4.96 7.77
N ILE A 58 -6.19 5.45 7.15
CA ILE A 58 -6.50 5.20 5.73
C ILE A 58 -5.50 5.91 4.82
N GLU A 59 -5.13 7.15 5.17
CA GLU A 59 -4.13 7.91 4.43
C GLU A 59 -2.73 7.29 4.59
N GLU A 60 -2.37 6.88 5.81
CA GLU A 60 -1.13 6.14 6.10
C GLU A 60 -1.08 4.82 5.31
N ASP A 61 -2.19 4.08 5.23
CA ASP A 61 -2.27 2.85 4.43
C ASP A 61 -2.13 3.11 2.93
N LYS A 62 -2.77 4.17 2.41
CA LYS A 62 -2.62 4.57 1.01
C LYS A 62 -1.16 4.95 0.72
N ALA A 63 -0.52 5.73 1.59
CA ALA A 63 0.87 6.13 1.44
C ALA A 63 1.81 4.91 1.45
N LEU A 64 1.58 3.93 2.33
CA LEU A 64 2.30 2.65 2.33
C LEU A 64 2.17 1.90 1.01
N ARG A 65 0.94 1.80 0.47
CA ARG A 65 0.68 1.15 -0.82
C ARG A 65 1.37 1.87 -1.98
N ASP A 66 1.30 3.19 -2.01
CA ASP A 66 1.93 4.02 -3.05
C ASP A 66 3.47 3.89 -2.99
N LYS A 67 4.05 3.91 -1.78
CA LYS A 67 5.49 3.71 -1.55
C LYS A 67 5.95 2.33 -2.04
N LEU A 68 5.20 1.28 -1.70
CA LEU A 68 5.48 -0.08 -2.15
C LEU A 68 5.36 -0.22 -3.67
N ALA A 69 4.32 0.35 -4.27
CA ALA A 69 4.12 0.35 -5.72
C ALA A 69 5.28 1.07 -6.44
N ALA A 70 5.74 2.21 -5.91
CA ALA A 70 6.87 2.95 -6.46
C ALA A 70 8.18 2.15 -6.38
N ALA A 71 8.49 1.55 -5.22
CA ALA A 71 9.68 0.74 -5.00
C ALA A 71 9.72 -0.47 -5.95
N ARG A 72 8.61 -1.22 -6.02
CA ARG A 72 8.45 -2.35 -6.95
C ARG A 72 8.58 -1.89 -8.40
N GLY A 73 7.90 -0.83 -8.80
CA GLY A 73 7.96 -0.28 -10.15
C GLY A 73 9.39 0.10 -10.57
N ALA A 74 10.17 0.70 -9.66
CA ALA A 74 11.57 1.00 -9.90
C ALA A 74 12.41 -0.27 -10.11
N LEU A 75 12.22 -1.29 -9.26
CA LEU A 75 12.89 -2.58 -9.39
C LEU A 75 12.56 -3.25 -10.74
N TYR A 76 11.28 -3.29 -11.11
CA TYR A 76 10.83 -3.87 -12.39
C TYR A 76 11.47 -3.18 -13.60
N ARG A 77 11.49 -1.83 -13.61
CA ARG A 77 12.12 -1.07 -14.69
C ARG A 77 13.63 -1.34 -14.78
N ALA A 78 14.32 -1.37 -13.63
CA ALA A 78 15.75 -1.67 -13.58
C ALA A 78 16.05 -3.10 -14.09
N TYR A 79 15.21 -4.06 -13.70
CA TYR A 79 15.33 -5.45 -14.16
C TYR A 79 15.09 -5.58 -15.67
N ALA A 80 14.03 -4.97 -16.21
CA ALA A 80 13.73 -4.98 -17.64
C ALA A 80 14.84 -4.31 -18.46
N TRP A 81 15.38 -3.18 -17.96
CA TRP A 81 16.53 -2.51 -18.55
C TRP A 81 17.76 -3.43 -18.58
N ARG A 82 18.08 -4.10 -17.45
CA ARG A 82 19.20 -5.03 -17.34
C ARG A 82 19.06 -6.16 -18.37
N ARG A 83 17.89 -6.80 -18.42
CA ARG A 83 17.60 -7.91 -19.35
C ARG A 83 17.81 -7.50 -20.81
N ARG A 84 17.25 -6.36 -21.21
CA ARG A 84 17.40 -5.82 -22.57
C ARG A 84 18.85 -5.49 -22.91
N ARG A 85 19.59 -4.87 -21.97
CA ARG A 85 20.98 -4.46 -22.19
C ARG A 85 21.95 -5.64 -22.22
N LEU A 86 21.78 -6.63 -21.35
CA LEU A 86 22.62 -7.83 -21.38
C LEU A 86 22.48 -8.60 -22.69
N ALA A 87 21.28 -8.67 -23.26
CA ALA A 87 21.04 -9.28 -24.57
C ALA A 87 21.77 -8.56 -25.73
N GLN A 88 22.09 -7.28 -25.56
CA GLN A 88 22.79 -6.46 -26.56
C GLN A 88 24.28 -6.29 -26.25
N ALA A 89 24.76 -6.79 -25.10
CA ALA A 89 26.09 -6.50 -24.61
C ALA A 89 27.18 -7.25 -25.39
N GLY A 90 28.08 -6.48 -26.00
CA GLY A 90 29.14 -6.99 -26.87
C GLY A 90 30.44 -7.37 -26.15
N SER A 91 30.59 -6.99 -24.87
CA SER A 91 31.82 -7.24 -24.11
C SER A 91 31.57 -7.58 -22.64
N ALA A 92 32.55 -8.24 -22.02
CA ALA A 92 32.54 -8.50 -20.58
C ALA A 92 32.53 -7.20 -19.75
N GLY A 93 33.24 -6.16 -20.21
CA GLY A 93 33.26 -4.85 -19.54
C GLY A 93 31.90 -4.15 -19.52
N GLU A 94 31.13 -4.26 -20.62
CA GLU A 94 29.76 -3.74 -20.71
C GLU A 94 28.81 -4.53 -19.81
N ARG A 95 28.87 -5.87 -19.84
CA ARG A 95 28.08 -6.74 -18.95
C ARG A 95 28.31 -6.38 -17.49
N ASN A 96 29.57 -6.23 -17.08
CA ASN A 96 29.92 -5.84 -15.71
C ASN A 96 29.37 -4.47 -15.31
N ARG A 97 29.26 -3.51 -16.24
CA ARG A 97 28.62 -2.21 -15.96
C ARG A 97 27.12 -2.37 -15.74
N ILE A 98 26.47 -3.14 -16.60
CA ILE A 98 25.03 -3.42 -16.50
C ILE A 98 24.69 -4.10 -15.17
N GLU A 99 25.47 -5.12 -14.78
CA GLU A 99 25.28 -5.81 -13.51
C GLU A 99 25.48 -4.87 -12.31
N ARG A 100 26.48 -3.99 -12.33
CA ARG A 100 26.66 -3.02 -11.23
C ARG A 100 25.50 -2.04 -11.09
N GLU A 101 24.89 -1.59 -12.18
CA GLU A 101 23.68 -0.76 -12.10
C GLU A 101 22.49 -1.54 -11.56
N TRP A 102 22.38 -2.82 -11.92
CA TRP A 102 21.38 -3.71 -11.34
C TRP A 102 21.58 -3.91 -9.83
N ASP A 103 22.81 -4.18 -9.39
CA ASP A 103 23.13 -4.34 -7.97
C ASP A 103 22.79 -3.09 -7.16
N ARG A 104 23.01 -1.89 -7.73
CA ARG A 104 22.61 -0.63 -7.10
C ARG A 104 21.09 -0.50 -6.97
N ALA A 105 20.35 -0.83 -8.02
CA ALA A 105 18.89 -0.80 -8.00
C ALA A 105 18.33 -1.80 -6.97
N ARG A 106 18.91 -3.00 -6.92
CA ARG A 106 18.59 -4.03 -5.93
C ARG A 106 18.87 -3.54 -4.50
N ALA A 107 20.06 -3.03 -4.23
CA ALA A 107 20.42 -2.51 -2.92
C ALA A 107 19.52 -1.33 -2.49
N LYS A 108 19.06 -0.51 -3.44
CA LYS A 108 18.07 0.53 -3.15
C LYS A 108 16.73 -0.08 -2.75
N PHE A 109 16.24 -1.05 -3.51
CA PHE A 109 14.98 -1.73 -3.20
C PHE A 109 15.01 -2.43 -1.83
N GLU A 110 16.13 -3.06 -1.47
CA GLU A 110 16.30 -3.67 -0.14
C GLU A 110 16.18 -2.65 0.98
N ARG A 111 16.79 -1.46 0.85
CA ARG A 111 16.60 -0.35 1.80
C ARG A 111 15.16 0.17 1.83
N ASP A 112 14.53 0.32 0.67
CA ASP A 112 13.13 0.75 0.59
C ASP A 112 12.21 -0.25 1.32
N VAL A 113 12.47 -1.56 1.21
CA VAL A 113 11.74 -2.61 1.93
C VAL A 113 11.93 -2.53 3.44
N GLU A 114 13.14 -2.30 3.92
CA GLU A 114 13.40 -2.08 5.36
C GLU A 114 12.64 -0.87 5.90
N GLU A 115 12.61 0.22 5.13
CA GLU A 115 11.87 1.43 5.48
C GLU A 115 10.34 1.17 5.49
N ILE A 116 9.82 0.54 4.44
CA ILE A 116 8.40 0.16 4.37
C ILE A 116 8.01 -0.78 5.51
N ASN A 117 8.86 -1.73 5.89
CA ASN A 117 8.59 -2.63 7.01
C ASN A 117 8.53 -1.90 8.35
N ARG A 118 9.36 -0.87 8.54
CA ARG A 118 9.30 0.01 9.70
C ARG A 118 7.98 0.80 9.73
N ASP A 119 7.57 1.33 8.58
CA ASP A 119 6.31 2.06 8.45
C ASP A 119 5.11 1.13 8.69
N ILE A 120 5.14 -0.11 8.18
CA ILE A 120 4.14 -1.14 8.45
C ILE A 120 4.04 -1.45 9.95
N PHE A 121 5.18 -1.55 10.63
CA PHE A 121 5.19 -1.77 12.08
C PHE A 121 4.50 -0.61 12.82
N HIS A 122 4.85 0.64 12.51
CA HIS A 122 4.21 1.82 13.11
C HIS A 122 2.73 1.92 12.77
N PHE A 123 2.35 1.62 11.53
CA PHE A 123 0.96 1.56 11.10
C PHE A 123 0.18 0.52 11.90
N ASN A 124 0.71 -0.71 12.04
CA ASN A 124 0.05 -1.78 12.80
C ASN A 124 -0.12 -1.43 14.30
N LEU A 125 0.79 -0.64 14.88
CA LEU A 125 0.64 -0.16 16.27
C LEU A 125 -0.51 0.83 16.43
N ARG A 126 -0.81 1.62 15.40
CA ARG A 126 -1.88 2.63 15.38
C ARG A 126 -3.19 2.09 14.82
N ALA A 127 -3.13 0.94 14.16
CA ALA A 127 -4.26 0.33 13.50
C ALA A 127 -5.38 0.05 14.51
N PRO A 128 -6.63 0.34 14.16
CA PRO A 128 -7.76 0.18 15.07
C PRO A 128 -8.01 -1.31 15.39
N SER A 129 -7.64 -2.22 14.48
CA SER A 129 -7.74 -3.67 14.73
C SER A 129 -6.74 -4.47 13.90
N ALA A 130 -6.49 -5.71 14.33
CA ALA A 130 -5.68 -6.67 13.58
C ALA A 130 -6.21 -6.98 12.17
N ALA A 131 -7.50 -6.77 11.90
CA ALA A 131 -8.10 -7.02 10.59
C ALA A 131 -7.54 -6.09 9.49
N VAL A 132 -7.07 -4.89 9.87
CA VAL A 132 -6.49 -3.93 8.92
C VAL A 132 -4.96 -3.91 8.95
N HIS A 133 -4.31 -4.80 9.73
CA HIS A 133 -2.86 -4.87 9.78
C HIS A 133 -2.25 -5.22 8.41
N ARG A 134 -1.03 -4.74 8.18
CA ARG A 134 -0.21 -5.11 7.04
C ARG A 134 0.89 -6.08 7.46
N LEU A 135 1.17 -7.04 6.59
CA LEU A 135 2.24 -8.00 6.81
C LEU A 135 3.58 -7.39 6.38
N PRO A 136 4.66 -7.63 7.13
CA PRO A 136 5.98 -7.21 6.72
C PRO A 136 6.37 -7.90 5.41
N LEU A 137 6.98 -7.13 4.52
CA LEU A 137 7.52 -7.60 3.25
C LEU A 137 8.75 -8.47 3.49
N ARG A 138 8.86 -9.55 2.71
CA ARG A 138 9.99 -10.46 2.71
C ARG A 138 10.68 -10.39 1.36
N LEU A 139 11.97 -10.07 1.36
CA LEU A 139 12.75 -9.91 0.12
C LEU A 139 12.67 -11.14 -0.80
N GLN A 140 12.71 -12.34 -0.22
CA GLN A 140 12.55 -13.60 -0.97
C GLN A 140 11.25 -13.65 -1.77
N GLU A 141 10.13 -13.25 -1.16
CA GLU A 141 8.82 -13.24 -1.81
C GLU A 141 8.72 -12.16 -2.90
N GLU A 142 9.37 -11.01 -2.68
CA GLU A 142 9.44 -9.93 -3.67
C GLU A 142 10.29 -10.31 -4.88
N TYR A 143 11.42 -10.98 -4.70
CA TYR A 143 12.22 -11.49 -5.81
C TYR A 143 11.50 -12.61 -6.57
N ALA A 144 10.84 -13.54 -5.86
CA ALA A 144 10.00 -14.54 -6.51
C ALA A 144 8.83 -13.91 -7.29
N ARG A 145 8.31 -12.76 -6.85
CA ARG A 145 7.32 -11.98 -7.60
C ARG A 145 7.92 -11.33 -8.84
N LEU A 146 9.14 -10.80 -8.73
CA LEU A 146 9.88 -10.23 -9.86
C LEU A 146 10.08 -11.26 -10.97
N GLU A 147 10.51 -12.47 -10.61
CA GLU A 147 10.74 -13.57 -11.55
C GLU A 147 9.45 -14.03 -12.25
N ARG A 148 8.33 -14.13 -11.53
CA ARG A 148 7.03 -14.47 -12.13
C ARG A 148 6.60 -13.45 -13.17
N VAL A 149 6.60 -12.17 -12.81
CA VAL A 149 6.25 -11.07 -13.74
C VAL A 149 7.18 -11.06 -14.95
N ALA A 150 8.45 -11.44 -14.79
CA ALA A 150 9.40 -11.51 -15.88
C ALA A 150 9.16 -12.68 -16.85
N ASN A 151 8.53 -13.76 -16.40
CA ASN A 151 8.23 -14.96 -17.19
C ASN A 151 6.85 -14.89 -17.86
N ASP A 152 5.93 -14.12 -17.30
CA ASP A 152 4.55 -14.00 -17.78
C ASP A 152 4.36 -12.91 -18.87
N GLY A 153 5.43 -12.21 -19.27
CA GLY A 153 5.39 -11.12 -20.27
C GLY A 153 6.60 -11.07 -21.19
#